data_AF-B4LGU6-F1
#
_entry.id   AF-B4LGU6-F1
#
_cell.length_a   1.000
_cell.length_b   1.000
_cell.length_c   1.000
_cell.angle_alpha   90.00
_cell.angle_beta   90.00
_cell.angle_gamma   90.00
#
_symmetry.space_group_name_H-M   'P 1'
#
loop_
_entity.id
_entity.type
_entity.pdbx_description
1 polymer ?
#
loop_
_entity_poly.entity_id
_entity_poly.type
_entity_poly.pdbx_seq_one_letter_code
_entity_poly.pdbx_strand_id
1 'polypeptide(L)'
;MRRPKISLKKYFYFTLICALLLIFGFNLKEYEIWKSNITRPALTASQQQQQQQQQQQQQQQQQQQQRHVFGVETNEVKSWSLEEATSTYASAPPATPVPGPEQAQNLLQQQLEAEAGEGEEEDPSADKRGELAATAKPWFFRNGEYYPRPAKAFSNRKARKQHAPKLFPHQDPHSDRVVNQLMYVPHNYEQIKLSGKLKTILLYNGLGPWNVKKGREVFLRSKCPVDTCELSANRDLASVADMILYKDNYIPTGIRRPSNRKQVSMMYYLECPYHTQNVKVPDAINWTATYRRDSTVMAPYEKWQYYDVKVQQLEQDHNYALNKTKKVAWFVSNCGARNGRLQYAHELQKHIEVDIYGGCGNFKCPRSTADKCFDILDNDYKFYLAFENSNCKDYITEKFFVNALNRKVLPIVMGARPEDYEVSAPRRSYIHVDEFASPKELAEYLHILDKDDELYNSYFKWKGTGEFINTYFWCRVCSTLHNEDQLRKSSWYTDVNDWWRGAGVCTSGSWRNFKARMDVISDE
;
A
#
# COMPACT_ATOMS: atom_id res chain seq x y z
N MET A 1 -60.81 7.38 29.90
CA MET A 1 -60.34 7.26 28.51
C MET A 1 -59.45 6.03 28.38
N ARG A 2 -59.95 4.92 27.83
CA ARG A 2 -59.17 3.68 27.63
C ARG A 2 -58.33 3.85 26.36
N ARG A 3 -57.00 3.92 26.51
CA ARG A 3 -56.05 3.85 25.38
C ARG A 3 -56.07 2.44 24.79
N PRO A 4 -56.16 2.25 23.47
CA PRO A 4 -56.15 0.91 22.88
C PRO A 4 -54.75 0.31 23.01
N LYS A 5 -54.66 -0.89 23.61
CA LYS A 5 -53.44 -1.69 23.60
C LYS A 5 -53.25 -2.25 22.19
N ILE A 6 -52.43 -1.57 21.39
CA ILE A 6 -52.01 -2.08 20.09
C ILE A 6 -51.01 -3.22 20.35
N SER A 7 -51.35 -4.41 19.86
CA SER A 7 -50.54 -5.61 20.00
C SER A 7 -49.18 -5.43 19.34
N LEU A 8 -48.10 -5.80 20.05
CA LEU A 8 -46.72 -5.77 19.55
C LEU A 8 -46.56 -6.51 18.22
N LYS A 9 -47.37 -7.56 17.99
CA LYS A 9 -47.43 -8.27 16.71
C LYS A 9 -47.93 -7.39 15.57
N LYS A 10 -48.92 -6.54 15.81
CA LYS A 10 -49.43 -5.60 14.78
C LYS A 10 -48.38 -4.54 14.44
N TYR A 11 -47.58 -4.11 15.41
CA TYR A 11 -46.47 -3.19 15.16
C TYR A 11 -45.38 -3.85 14.31
N PHE A 12 -45.02 -5.10 14.63
CA PHE A 12 -44.04 -5.87 13.85
C PHE A 12 -44.50 -6.09 12.39
N TYR A 13 -45.76 -6.47 12.17
CA TYR A 13 -46.30 -6.63 10.82
C TYR A 13 -46.40 -5.29 10.07
N PHE A 14 -46.76 -4.21 10.75
CA PHE A 14 -46.79 -2.88 10.14
C PHE A 14 -45.39 -2.42 9.72
N THR A 15 -44.38 -2.60 10.57
CA THR A 15 -42.98 -2.28 10.21
C THR A 15 -42.46 -3.17 9.08
N LEU A 16 -42.83 -4.45 9.05
CA LEU A 16 -42.45 -5.37 7.98
C LEU A 16 -43.10 -4.96 6.64
N ILE A 17 -44.37 -4.58 6.65
CA ILE A 17 -45.09 -4.12 5.46
C ILE A 17 -44.53 -2.78 4.96
N CYS A 18 -44.21 -1.84 5.85
CA CYS A 18 -43.56 -0.58 5.46
C CYS A 18 -42.14 -0.81 4.90
N ALA A 19 -41.37 -1.73 5.48
CA ALA A 19 -40.05 -2.11 4.96
C ALA A 19 -40.16 -2.76 3.57
N LEU A 20 -41.10 -3.69 3.39
CA LEU A 20 -41.35 -4.32 2.09
C LEU A 20 -41.83 -3.31 1.04
N LEU A 21 -42.72 -2.37 1.40
CA LEU A 21 -43.16 -1.31 0.48
C LEU A 21 -42.03 -0.33 0.12
N LEU A 22 -41.07 -0.08 1.02
CA LEU A 22 -39.87 0.71 0.72
C LEU A 22 -38.89 -0.04 -0.18
N ILE A 23 -38.67 -1.33 0.05
CA ILE A 23 -37.80 -2.20 -0.76
C ILE A 23 -38.37 -2.37 -2.18
N PHE A 24 -39.67 -2.66 -2.30
CA PHE A 24 -40.33 -2.76 -3.60
C PHE A 24 -40.50 -1.40 -4.29
N GLY A 25 -40.71 -0.32 -3.52
CA GLY A 25 -40.84 1.04 -4.05
C GLY A 25 -39.53 1.60 -4.62
N PHE A 26 -38.38 1.27 -4.04
CA PHE A 26 -37.06 1.64 -4.57
C PHE A 26 -36.68 0.79 -5.80
N ASN A 27 -36.92 -0.52 -5.77
CA ASN A 27 -36.66 -1.42 -6.90
C ASN A 27 -37.53 -1.10 -8.13
N LEU A 28 -38.80 -0.69 -7.94
CA LEU A 28 -39.65 -0.23 -9.05
C LEU A 28 -39.15 1.09 -9.65
N LYS A 29 -38.53 1.98 -8.87
CA LYS A 29 -38.02 3.25 -9.37
C LYS A 29 -36.73 3.06 -10.19
N GLU A 30 -35.85 2.15 -9.79
CA GLU A 30 -34.66 1.80 -10.60
C GLU A 30 -35.02 0.97 -11.84
N TYR A 31 -35.99 0.05 -11.75
CA TYR A 31 -36.50 -0.69 -12.91
C TYR A 31 -37.22 0.20 -13.93
N GLU A 32 -38.01 1.19 -13.49
CA GLU A 32 -38.63 2.19 -14.39
C GLU A 32 -37.60 3.17 -14.97
N ILE A 33 -36.52 3.50 -14.24
CA ILE A 33 -35.38 4.26 -14.79
C ILE A 33 -34.65 3.43 -15.88
N TRP A 34 -34.42 2.14 -15.63
CA TRP A 34 -33.80 1.22 -16.58
C TRP A 34 -34.65 1.02 -17.83
N LYS A 35 -35.98 0.91 -17.68
CA LYS A 35 -36.93 0.78 -18.79
C LYS A 35 -37.12 2.08 -19.57
N SER A 36 -37.11 3.24 -18.91
CA SER A 36 -37.24 4.54 -19.57
C SER A 36 -36.01 4.96 -20.38
N ASN A 37 -34.82 4.46 -20.03
CA ASN A 37 -33.57 4.71 -20.78
C ASN A 37 -33.40 3.80 -22.01
N ILE A 38 -34.14 2.69 -22.10
CA ILE A 38 -34.17 1.81 -23.28
C ILE A 38 -35.02 2.40 -24.43
N THR A 39 -35.88 3.39 -24.15
CA THR A 39 -36.82 3.99 -25.12
C THR A 39 -36.69 5.51 -25.33
N ARG A 40 -35.48 6.08 -25.18
CA ARG A 40 -35.26 7.46 -25.69
C ARG A 40 -34.95 7.40 -27.19
N PRO A 41 -35.72 8.11 -28.05
CA PRO A 41 -35.32 8.25 -29.44
C PRO A 41 -33.99 9.01 -29.51
N ALA A 42 -33.09 8.55 -30.38
CA ALA A 42 -31.82 9.21 -30.65
C ALA A 42 -32.07 10.69 -31.00
N LEU A 43 -31.23 11.58 -30.43
CA LEU A 43 -31.23 13.01 -30.78
C LEU A 43 -31.07 13.17 -32.29
N THR A 44 -31.89 14.01 -32.90
CA THR A 44 -31.78 14.28 -34.33
C THR A 44 -30.41 14.90 -34.64
N ALA A 45 -29.90 14.70 -35.85
CA ALA A 45 -28.62 15.28 -36.28
C ALA A 45 -28.55 16.80 -36.03
N SER A 46 -29.69 17.50 -36.14
CA SER A 46 -29.81 18.93 -35.82
C SER A 46 -29.58 19.26 -34.33
N GLN A 47 -30.03 18.41 -33.41
CA GLN A 47 -29.85 18.59 -31.97
C GLN A 47 -28.42 18.31 -31.55
N GLN A 48 -27.77 17.30 -32.14
CA GLN A 48 -26.34 17.03 -31.93
C GLN A 48 -25.46 18.19 -32.43
N GLN A 49 -25.83 18.78 -33.56
CA GLN A 49 -25.08 19.91 -34.14
C GLN A 49 -25.24 21.20 -33.32
N GLN A 50 -26.43 21.47 -32.77
CA GLN A 50 -26.64 22.57 -31.82
C GLN A 50 -25.85 22.38 -30.52
N GLN A 51 -25.77 21.14 -30.02
CA GLN A 51 -25.04 20.84 -28.79
C GLN A 51 -23.52 20.98 -28.99
N GLN A 52 -22.98 20.57 -30.14
CA GLN A 52 -21.59 20.82 -30.51
C GLN A 52 -21.28 22.31 -30.67
N GLN A 53 -22.18 23.09 -31.27
CA GLN A 53 -22.01 24.54 -31.39
C GLN A 53 -22.01 25.24 -30.02
N GLN A 54 -22.88 24.82 -29.09
CA GLN A 54 -22.89 25.35 -27.72
C GLN A 54 -21.60 25.00 -26.96
N GLN A 55 -21.08 23.78 -27.11
CA GLN A 55 -19.80 23.38 -26.50
C GLN A 55 -18.61 24.16 -27.07
N GLN A 56 -18.58 24.41 -28.39
CA GLN A 56 -17.54 25.24 -29.00
C GLN A 56 -17.62 26.71 -28.55
N GLN A 57 -18.82 27.27 -28.39
CA GLN A 57 -18.99 28.63 -27.86
C GLN A 57 -18.53 28.73 -26.39
N GLN A 58 -18.81 27.73 -25.56
CA GLN A 58 -18.33 27.70 -24.18
C GLN A 58 -16.80 27.60 -24.10
N GLN A 59 -16.16 26.79 -24.96
CA GLN A 59 -14.70 26.71 -25.02
C GLN A 59 -14.06 28.03 -25.48
N GLN A 60 -14.66 28.72 -26.45
CA GLN A 60 -14.16 30.04 -26.89
C GLN A 60 -14.30 31.11 -25.79
N GLN A 61 -15.41 31.10 -25.02
CA GLN A 61 -15.57 32.01 -23.88
C GLN A 61 -14.54 31.75 -22.78
N GLN A 62 -14.23 30.48 -22.49
CA GLN A 62 -13.18 30.13 -21.51
C GLN A 62 -11.78 30.56 -21.99
N GLN A 63 -11.47 30.43 -23.28
CA GLN A 63 -10.19 30.91 -23.84
C GLN A 63 -10.08 32.45 -23.82
N GLN A 64 -11.19 33.17 -24.04
CA GLN A 64 -11.19 34.63 -23.93
C GLN A 64 -11.02 35.10 -22.46
N GLN A 65 -11.63 34.41 -21.50
CA GLN A 65 -11.40 34.69 -20.08
C GLN A 65 -9.94 34.44 -19.67
N GLN A 66 -9.31 33.37 -20.16
CA GLN A 66 -7.89 33.10 -19.89
C GLN A 66 -6.95 34.15 -20.50
N ARG A 67 -7.22 34.66 -21.71
CA ARG A 67 -6.42 35.75 -22.30
C ARG A 67 -6.55 37.07 -21.54
N HIS A 68 -7.71 37.33 -20.92
CA HIS A 68 -7.93 38.55 -20.14
C HIS A 68 -7.22 38.52 -18.77
N VAL A 69 -6.97 37.33 -18.21
CA VAL A 69 -6.19 37.15 -16.97
C VAL A 69 -4.69 37.30 -17.23
N PHE A 70 -4.16 36.72 -18.31
CA PHE A 70 -2.73 36.83 -18.67
C PHE A 70 -2.31 38.21 -19.19
N GLY A 71 -3.25 39.03 -19.68
CA GLY A 71 -2.96 40.40 -20.15
C GLY A 71 -2.80 41.45 -19.04
N VAL A 72 -3.15 41.12 -17.80
CA VAL A 72 -3.03 42.04 -16.65
C VAL A 72 -1.68 41.87 -15.93
N GLU A 73 -1.06 40.68 -15.97
CA GLU A 73 0.22 40.40 -15.32
C GLU A 73 1.47 40.88 -16.08
N THR A 74 1.37 41.23 -17.37
CA THR A 74 2.55 41.58 -18.19
C THR A 74 2.94 43.07 -18.15
N ASN A 75 2.23 43.92 -17.40
CA ASN A 75 2.52 45.35 -17.31
C ASN A 75 3.30 45.79 -16.04
N GLU A 76 3.60 44.88 -15.11
CA GLU A 76 4.30 45.24 -13.86
C GLU A 76 5.76 44.77 -13.73
N VAL A 77 6.34 44.15 -14.77
CA VAL A 77 7.75 43.71 -14.75
C VAL A 77 8.53 44.22 -15.95
N LYS A 78 8.68 45.56 -16.04
CA LYS A 78 9.73 46.21 -16.83
C LYS A 78 10.18 47.50 -16.15
N SER A 79 10.93 47.40 -15.06
CA SER A 79 11.81 48.49 -14.67
C SER A 79 13.05 48.00 -13.89
N TRP A 80 14.17 47.96 -14.62
CA TRP A 80 15.52 48.37 -14.20
C TRP A 80 16.54 47.25 -13.96
N SER A 81 17.54 47.28 -14.83
CA SER A 81 18.79 46.55 -14.81
C SER A 81 19.95 47.55 -14.85
N LEU A 82 21.06 47.15 -14.22
CA LEU A 82 22.47 47.57 -14.40
C LEU A 82 22.93 48.87 -13.73
N GLU A 83 23.89 48.71 -12.80
CA GLU A 83 25.19 49.39 -12.85
C GLU A 83 26.25 48.63 -12.01
N GLU A 84 27.47 48.52 -12.58
CA GLU A 84 28.71 48.03 -11.96
C GLU A 84 29.43 49.16 -11.20
N ALA A 85 30.19 48.84 -10.14
CA ALA A 85 31.59 49.28 -9.93
C ALA A 85 32.17 48.88 -8.56
N THR A 86 33.28 48.15 -8.61
CA THR A 86 34.52 48.15 -7.79
C THR A 86 34.55 48.73 -6.36
N SER A 87 35.13 47.95 -5.42
CA SER A 87 36.42 48.23 -4.75
C SER A 87 36.55 47.75 -3.28
N THR A 88 37.74 47.22 -2.99
CA THR A 88 38.51 47.20 -1.73
C THR A 88 38.28 46.15 -0.63
N TYR A 89 39.38 45.43 -0.38
CA TYR A 89 39.72 44.55 0.73
C TYR A 89 39.59 45.21 2.11
N ALA A 90 39.03 44.47 3.08
CA ALA A 90 39.32 44.64 4.50
C ALA A 90 39.26 43.29 5.23
N SER A 91 40.21 43.10 6.13
CA SER A 91 40.63 41.91 6.87
C SER A 91 39.64 41.38 7.92
N ALA A 92 39.72 40.07 8.17
CA ALA A 92 38.92 39.30 9.13
C ALA A 92 39.19 39.64 10.62
N PRO A 93 38.19 39.55 11.51
CA PRO A 93 38.39 39.64 12.97
C PRO A 93 38.76 38.28 13.60
N PRO A 94 39.40 38.28 14.79
CA PRO A 94 40.00 37.09 15.38
C PRO A 94 38.97 36.18 16.08
N ALA A 95 39.33 34.88 16.13
CA ALA A 95 38.60 33.83 16.82
C ALA A 95 38.57 34.03 18.35
N THR A 96 37.39 33.85 18.94
CA THR A 96 37.19 33.76 20.39
C THR A 96 37.41 32.33 20.89
N PRO A 97 37.83 32.12 22.16
CA PRO A 97 38.22 30.81 22.65
C PRO A 97 37.00 29.92 22.92
N VAL A 98 37.10 28.65 22.56
CA VAL A 98 36.14 27.58 22.88
C VAL A 98 36.30 27.20 24.36
N PRO A 99 35.22 27.04 25.16
CA PRO A 99 35.32 26.61 26.55
C PRO A 99 35.76 25.14 26.66
N GLY A 100 36.56 24.82 27.68
CA GLY A 100 36.97 23.45 27.98
C GLY A 100 35.81 22.57 28.50
N PRO A 101 35.97 21.23 28.45
CA PRO A 101 34.90 20.26 28.69
C PRO A 101 34.25 20.32 30.09
N GLU A 102 34.96 20.79 31.12
CA GLU A 102 34.40 20.93 32.48
C GLU A 102 33.47 22.15 32.64
N GLN A 103 33.69 23.24 31.88
CA GLN A 103 32.82 24.42 31.95
C GLN A 103 31.50 24.21 31.20
N ALA A 104 31.50 23.37 30.15
CA ALA A 104 30.27 22.97 29.44
C ALA A 104 29.36 22.07 30.30
N GLN A 105 29.93 21.24 31.17
CA GLN A 105 29.18 20.39 32.10
C GLN A 105 28.49 21.19 33.20
N ASN A 106 29.14 22.23 33.75
CA ASN A 106 28.53 23.08 34.78
C ASN A 106 27.43 24.00 34.22
N LEU A 107 27.56 24.48 32.98
CA LEU A 107 26.50 25.23 32.29
C LEU A 107 25.27 24.35 31.98
N LEU A 108 25.48 23.07 31.65
CA LEU A 108 24.40 22.12 31.41
C LEU A 108 23.70 21.69 32.72
N GLN A 109 24.44 21.54 33.82
CA GLN A 109 23.90 21.26 35.14
C GLN A 109 23.03 22.42 35.66
N GLN A 110 23.46 23.68 35.47
CA GLN A 110 22.67 24.86 35.81
C GLN A 110 21.43 25.05 34.93
N GLN A 111 21.46 24.63 33.65
CA GLN A 111 20.28 24.62 32.78
C GLN A 111 19.26 23.52 33.17
N LEU A 112 19.74 22.36 33.63
CA LEU A 112 18.87 21.24 34.05
C LEU A 112 18.18 21.48 35.39
N GLU A 113 18.77 22.31 36.27
CA GLU A 113 18.16 22.67 37.56
C GLU A 113 17.12 23.80 37.42
N ALA A 114 17.22 24.64 36.38
CA ALA A 114 16.24 25.67 36.06
C ALA A 114 14.94 25.13 35.43
N GLU A 115 14.99 23.98 34.75
CA GLU A 115 13.80 23.33 34.15
C GLU A 115 13.03 22.41 35.12
N ALA A 116 13.52 22.23 36.35
CA ALA A 116 12.91 21.34 37.34
C ALA A 116 11.92 22.02 38.30
N GLY A 117 11.66 23.32 38.13
CA GLY A 117 10.86 24.09 39.06
C GLY A 117 10.13 25.26 38.44
N GLU A 118 9.21 25.02 37.50
CA GLU A 118 8.14 25.98 37.19
C GLU A 118 6.94 25.26 36.55
N GLY A 119 5.75 25.61 37.03
CA GLY A 119 4.48 24.99 36.67
C GLY A 119 3.99 25.35 35.27
N GLU A 120 2.96 24.63 34.84
CA GLU A 120 2.29 24.75 33.54
C GLU A 120 1.96 26.20 33.15
N GLU A 121 2.70 26.76 32.19
CA GLU A 121 2.21 27.79 31.28
C GLU A 121 2.32 27.25 29.84
N GLU A 122 1.18 27.25 29.13
CA GLU A 122 1.07 26.79 27.75
C GLU A 122 1.88 27.72 26.83
N ASP A 123 2.96 27.20 26.23
CA ASP A 123 3.74 27.87 25.20
C ASP A 123 2.89 28.11 23.92
N PRO A 124 2.60 29.37 23.52
CA PRO A 124 1.84 29.69 22.31
C PRO A 124 2.54 29.25 21.01
N SER A 125 3.82 28.84 21.07
CA SER A 125 4.57 28.29 19.94
C SER A 125 4.33 26.79 19.70
N ALA A 126 3.73 26.09 20.67
CA ALA A 126 3.32 24.68 20.52
C ALA A 126 2.14 24.55 19.54
N ASP A 127 1.25 25.53 19.50
CA ASP A 127 0.06 25.55 18.65
C ASP A 127 0.43 25.66 17.15
N LYS A 128 1.39 26.54 16.81
CA LYS A 128 1.92 26.66 15.42
C LYS A 128 2.71 25.43 14.96
N ARG A 129 3.42 24.74 15.87
CA ARG A 129 4.11 23.47 15.55
C ARG A 129 3.14 22.28 15.45
N GLY A 130 2.02 22.33 16.16
CA GLY A 130 0.91 21.39 16.02
C GLY A 130 0.21 21.51 14.66
N GLU A 131 -0.02 22.73 14.18
CA GLU A 131 -0.59 23.00 12.85
C GLU A 131 0.35 22.59 11.69
N LEU A 132 1.66 22.86 11.80
CA LEU A 132 2.65 22.40 10.80
C LEU A 132 2.76 20.87 10.77
N ALA A 133 2.64 20.19 11.92
CA ALA A 133 2.62 18.73 11.98
C ALA A 133 1.31 18.13 11.44
N ALA A 134 0.20 18.88 11.45
CA ALA A 134 -1.09 18.43 10.92
C ALA A 134 -1.14 18.45 9.37
N THR A 135 -0.23 19.17 8.70
CA THR A 135 -0.18 19.28 7.23
C THR A 135 0.96 18.50 6.59
N ALA A 136 2.02 18.16 7.35
CA ALA A 136 3.18 17.43 6.84
C ALA A 136 2.89 15.92 6.64
N LYS A 137 3.19 15.40 5.45
CA LYS A 137 3.07 13.96 5.17
C LYS A 137 4.11 13.15 5.97
N PRO A 138 3.75 11.93 6.45
CA PRO A 138 4.70 10.99 7.04
C PRO A 138 5.95 10.74 6.17
N TRP A 139 7.10 10.56 6.82
CA TRP A 139 8.43 10.46 6.20
C TRP A 139 8.60 9.43 5.08
N PHE A 140 7.74 8.42 5.02
CA PHE A 140 7.77 7.35 4.02
C PHE A 140 7.01 7.69 2.73
N PHE A 141 6.23 8.77 2.72
CA PHE A 141 5.65 9.32 1.49
C PHE A 141 6.71 10.10 0.73
N ARG A 142 6.48 10.29 -0.57
CA ARG A 142 7.29 11.17 -1.40
C ARG A 142 7.21 12.60 -0.85
N ASN A 143 8.37 13.20 -0.61
CA ASN A 143 8.51 14.51 0.03
C ASN A 143 7.86 14.58 1.42
N GLY A 144 7.75 13.45 2.12
CA GLY A 144 7.28 13.40 3.50
C GLY A 144 8.37 13.87 4.47
N GLU A 145 7.99 14.73 5.40
CA GLU A 145 8.92 15.35 6.38
C GLU A 145 8.56 14.98 7.83
N TYR A 146 7.39 14.38 8.06
CA TYR A 146 6.95 14.02 9.40
C TYR A 146 7.54 12.69 9.87
N TYR A 147 8.53 12.78 10.77
CA TYR A 147 9.14 11.63 11.43
C TYR A 147 8.44 11.27 12.75
N PRO A 148 8.34 9.97 13.11
CA PRO A 148 7.77 9.56 14.38
C PRO A 148 8.65 9.99 15.56
N ARG A 149 8.01 10.36 16.68
CA ARG A 149 8.68 10.57 17.97
C ARG A 149 8.80 9.26 18.75
N PRO A 150 9.75 9.14 19.69
CA PRO A 150 9.80 8.04 20.65
C PRO A 150 8.43 7.78 21.29
N ALA A 151 8.04 6.51 21.37
CA ALA A 151 6.79 6.11 22.02
C ALA A 151 6.74 6.58 23.48
N LYS A 152 5.56 6.93 23.98
CA LYS A 152 5.41 7.32 25.38
C LYS A 152 5.61 6.13 26.32
N ALA A 153 6.36 6.32 27.40
CA ALA A 153 6.43 5.36 28.50
C ALA A 153 5.24 5.59 29.43
N PHE A 154 4.57 4.50 29.83
CA PHE A 154 3.44 4.55 30.76
C PHE A 154 3.77 3.75 32.02
N SER A 155 3.73 4.40 33.19
CA SER A 155 3.91 3.76 34.50
C SER A 155 2.76 2.80 34.82
N ASN A 156 1.53 3.18 34.46
CA ASN A 156 0.35 2.36 34.66
C ASN A 156 0.23 1.25 33.59
N ARG A 157 0.12 0.00 34.05
CA ARG A 157 -0.09 -1.18 33.19
C ARG A 157 -1.31 -1.07 32.27
N LYS A 158 -2.40 -0.45 32.71
CA LYS A 158 -3.63 -0.28 31.91
C LYS A 158 -3.37 0.67 30.73
N ALA A 159 -2.80 1.84 31.01
CA ALA A 159 -2.42 2.81 29.98
C ALA A 159 -1.38 2.22 29.01
N ARG A 160 -0.37 1.49 29.51
CA ARG A 160 0.61 0.79 28.68
C ARG A 160 -0.03 -0.20 27.72
N LYS A 161 -1.05 -0.94 28.15
CA LYS A 161 -1.77 -1.89 27.28
C LYS A 161 -2.64 -1.17 26.24
N GLN A 162 -3.30 -0.08 26.63
CA GLN A 162 -4.18 0.69 25.75
C GLN A 162 -3.41 1.42 24.63
N HIS A 163 -2.23 1.95 24.95
CA HIS A 163 -1.39 2.69 24.02
C HIS A 163 -0.22 1.87 23.46
N ALA A 164 -0.24 0.54 23.64
CA ALA A 164 0.81 -0.33 23.10
C ALA A 164 0.80 -0.26 21.56
N PRO A 165 1.97 -0.09 20.91
CA PRO A 165 2.05 -0.08 19.47
C PRO A 165 1.66 -1.46 18.93
N LYS A 166 0.84 -1.46 17.87
CA LYS A 166 0.36 -2.66 17.17
C LYS A 166 1.33 -3.02 16.03
N LEU A 167 2.42 -3.69 16.39
CA LEU A 167 3.50 -4.05 15.47
C LEU A 167 3.45 -5.51 15.02
N PHE A 168 2.81 -6.38 15.78
CA PHE A 168 2.81 -7.83 15.54
C PHE A 168 1.42 -8.36 15.16
N PRO A 169 1.32 -9.46 14.38
CA PRO A 169 0.05 -10.01 13.90
C PRO A 169 -1.00 -10.26 14.99
N HIS A 170 -0.58 -10.80 16.13
CA HIS A 170 -1.50 -11.07 17.25
C HIS A 170 -2.08 -9.81 17.92
N GLN A 171 -1.53 -8.62 17.63
CA GLN A 171 -2.02 -7.35 18.17
C GLN A 171 -3.05 -6.68 17.26
N ASP A 172 -2.95 -6.94 15.94
CA ASP A 172 -3.89 -6.45 14.93
C ASP A 172 -3.93 -7.44 13.74
N PRO A 173 -4.83 -8.44 13.80
CA PRO A 173 -4.89 -9.51 12.79
C PRO A 173 -5.39 -9.06 11.40
N HIS A 174 -6.05 -7.91 11.32
CA HIS A 174 -6.66 -7.40 10.09
C HIS A 174 -5.81 -6.33 9.39
N SER A 175 -4.78 -5.82 10.06
CA SER A 175 -3.85 -4.83 9.51
C SER A 175 -2.58 -5.49 8.95
N ASP A 176 -1.97 -4.89 7.92
CA ASP A 176 -0.61 -5.25 7.48
C ASP A 176 0.50 -4.71 8.41
N ARG A 177 0.15 -3.79 9.31
CA ARG A 177 1.00 -3.13 10.30
C ARG A 177 2.19 -2.37 9.70
N VAL A 178 2.24 -2.16 8.38
CA VAL A 178 3.38 -1.53 7.70
C VAL A 178 3.58 -0.10 8.21
N VAL A 179 2.51 0.70 8.20
CA VAL A 179 2.55 2.10 8.68
C VAL A 179 2.88 2.15 10.18
N ASN A 180 2.29 1.26 10.99
CA ASN A 180 2.57 1.20 12.42
C ASN A 180 4.06 0.93 12.70
N GLN A 181 4.69 0.04 11.93
CA GLN A 181 6.12 -0.27 12.07
C GLN A 181 7.03 0.84 11.53
N LEU A 182 6.62 1.55 10.47
CA LEU A 182 7.32 2.73 9.95
C LEU A 182 7.26 3.93 10.91
N MET A 183 6.19 4.02 11.70
CA MET A 183 5.95 5.09 12.67
C MET A 183 6.31 4.71 14.10
N TYR A 184 7.05 3.61 14.30
CA TYR A 184 7.46 3.16 15.63
C TYR A 184 8.91 3.53 15.95
N VAL A 185 9.09 4.22 17.06
CA VAL A 185 10.38 4.47 17.72
C VAL A 185 10.26 4.04 19.19
N PRO A 186 11.17 3.21 19.72
CA PRO A 186 11.15 2.81 21.13
C PRO A 186 11.16 4.01 22.09
N HIS A 187 10.51 3.89 23.24
CA HIS A 187 10.41 4.98 24.22
C HIS A 187 11.77 5.42 24.79
N ASN A 188 12.74 4.51 24.87
CA ASN A 188 14.09 4.75 25.36
C ASN A 188 15.13 4.86 24.23
N TYR A 189 14.69 5.20 23.00
CA TYR A 189 15.55 5.12 21.82
C TYR A 189 16.77 6.06 21.88
N GLU A 190 16.65 7.24 22.47
CA GLU A 190 17.79 8.14 22.65
C GLU A 190 18.90 7.52 23.51
N GLN A 191 18.54 6.81 24.59
CA GLN A 191 19.50 6.08 25.43
C GLN A 191 20.18 4.94 24.64
N ILE A 192 19.39 4.21 23.83
CA ILE A 192 19.92 3.16 22.94
C ILE A 192 20.94 3.77 21.98
N LYS A 193 20.61 4.91 21.36
CA LYS A 193 21.47 5.60 20.41
C LYS A 193 22.77 6.09 21.07
N LEU A 194 22.68 6.69 22.25
CA LEU A 194 23.84 7.15 23.04
C LEU A 194 24.76 6.01 23.48
N SER A 195 24.23 4.80 23.68
CA SER A 195 25.06 3.64 24.04
C SER A 195 26.06 3.22 22.96
N GLY A 196 25.86 3.65 21.70
CA GLY A 196 26.67 3.25 20.55
C GLY A 196 26.54 1.78 20.13
N LYS A 197 25.75 0.97 20.86
CA LYS A 197 25.57 -0.45 20.58
C LYS A 197 24.59 -0.68 19.43
N LEU A 198 25.01 -1.45 18.44
CA LEU A 198 24.17 -1.88 17.32
C LEU A 198 23.62 -3.29 17.57
N LYS A 199 22.38 -3.53 17.13
CA LYS A 199 21.84 -4.90 17.03
C LYS A 199 22.33 -5.56 15.74
N THR A 200 22.82 -6.78 15.83
CA THR A 200 23.36 -7.50 14.67
C THR A 200 22.26 -8.34 14.01
N ILE A 201 22.01 -8.10 12.72
CA ILE A 201 21.13 -8.91 11.86
C ILE A 201 22.03 -9.75 10.94
N LEU A 202 22.05 -11.05 11.18
CA LEU A 202 22.80 -12.03 10.40
C LEU A 202 21.99 -12.49 9.18
N LEU A 203 22.44 -12.10 7.99
CA LEU A 203 21.89 -12.56 6.72
C LEU A 203 22.52 -13.91 6.36
N TYR A 204 21.86 -14.99 6.77
CA TYR A 204 22.47 -16.32 6.78
C TYR A 204 22.73 -16.88 5.36
N ASN A 205 21.95 -16.45 4.39
CA ASN A 205 22.12 -16.76 2.96
C ASN A 205 23.07 -15.78 2.23
N GLY A 206 23.73 -14.87 2.96
CA GLY A 206 24.64 -13.87 2.41
C GLY A 206 23.99 -12.53 2.10
N LEU A 207 24.82 -11.52 1.84
CA LEU A 207 24.39 -10.15 1.55
C LEU A 207 23.91 -9.98 0.09
N GLY A 208 24.49 -10.75 -0.84
CA GLY A 208 24.24 -10.67 -2.28
C GLY A 208 22.76 -10.82 -2.68
N PRO A 209 22.04 -11.85 -2.19
CA PRO A 209 20.61 -12.03 -2.48
C PRO A 209 19.71 -10.87 -2.04
N TRP A 210 20.20 -9.97 -1.19
CA TRP A 210 19.49 -8.78 -0.70
C TRP A 210 19.96 -7.49 -1.39
N ASN A 211 21.02 -7.55 -2.20
CA ASN A 211 21.68 -6.38 -2.78
C ASN A 211 22.04 -5.30 -1.72
N VAL A 212 22.59 -5.73 -0.59
CA VAL A 212 23.02 -4.85 0.52
C VAL A 212 24.49 -5.05 0.84
N LYS A 213 25.08 -4.08 1.55
CA LYS A 213 26.45 -4.16 2.08
C LYS A 213 26.43 -4.48 3.57
N LYS A 214 27.57 -4.97 4.08
CA LYS A 214 27.79 -5.18 5.51
C LYS A 214 27.73 -3.84 6.25
N GLY A 215 27.24 -3.85 7.50
CA GLY A 215 27.25 -2.70 8.40
C GLY A 215 25.91 -1.96 8.44
N ARG A 216 25.96 -0.68 8.82
CA ARG A 216 24.77 0.17 9.12
C ARG A 216 24.27 1.00 7.93
N GLU A 217 25.00 1.00 6.80
CA GLU A 217 24.76 1.92 5.66
C GLU A 217 23.31 1.89 5.15
N VAL A 218 22.69 0.69 5.07
CA VAL A 218 21.32 0.55 4.57
C VAL A 218 20.30 1.35 5.40
N PHE A 219 20.53 1.46 6.71
CA PHE A 219 19.64 2.18 7.62
C PHE A 219 19.85 3.69 7.53
N LEU A 220 21.11 4.14 7.46
CA LEU A 220 21.47 5.55 7.35
C LEU A 220 21.01 6.14 6.01
N ARG A 221 21.27 5.44 4.90
CA ARG A 221 20.88 5.87 3.56
C ARG A 221 19.36 5.96 3.40
N SER A 222 18.64 5.06 4.08
CA SER A 222 17.17 5.05 4.11
C SER A 222 16.59 6.07 5.09
N LYS A 223 17.43 6.79 5.85
CA LYS A 223 17.04 7.73 6.91
C LYS A 223 16.05 7.09 7.90
N CYS A 224 16.30 5.86 8.31
CA CYS A 224 15.37 5.16 9.20
C CYS A 224 15.19 5.93 10.54
N PRO A 225 13.96 6.07 11.07
CA PRO A 225 13.75 6.61 12.41
C PRO A 225 14.45 5.79 13.51
N VAL A 226 14.57 4.48 13.28
CA VAL A 226 15.35 3.54 14.09
C VAL A 226 16.40 2.90 13.20
N ASP A 227 17.67 3.20 13.49
CA ASP A 227 18.82 2.91 12.64
C ASP A 227 19.99 2.25 13.41
N THR A 228 19.84 1.91 14.69
CA THR A 228 20.86 1.25 15.52
C THR A 228 20.91 -0.27 15.31
N CYS A 229 20.97 -0.68 14.05
CA CYS A 229 21.19 -2.07 13.63
C CYS A 229 22.33 -2.15 12.60
N GLU A 230 22.92 -3.33 12.44
CA GLU A 230 23.91 -3.61 11.41
C GLU A 230 23.65 -4.95 10.72
N LEU A 231 24.02 -5.03 9.44
CA LEU A 231 23.95 -6.27 8.67
C LEU A 231 25.29 -7.00 8.68
N SER A 232 25.26 -8.31 8.86
CA SER A 232 26.43 -9.18 8.74
C SER A 232 26.09 -10.44 7.94
N ALA A 233 27.08 -10.99 7.25
CA ALA A 233 27.03 -12.31 6.61
C ALA A 233 27.95 -13.32 7.32
N ASN A 234 28.61 -12.93 8.42
CA ASN A 234 29.50 -13.81 9.15
C ASN A 234 28.69 -14.86 9.94
N ARG A 235 28.68 -16.10 9.44
CA ARG A 235 27.92 -17.21 10.04
C ARG A 235 28.39 -17.60 11.45
N ASP A 236 29.62 -17.24 11.82
CA ASP A 236 30.15 -17.47 13.18
C ASP A 236 29.37 -16.70 14.24
N LEU A 237 28.64 -15.65 13.84
CA LEU A 237 27.79 -14.85 14.73
C LEU A 237 26.45 -15.50 15.05
N ALA A 238 26.12 -16.68 14.50
CA ALA A 238 24.80 -17.29 14.65
C ALA A 238 24.37 -17.48 16.12
N SER A 239 25.30 -17.72 17.05
CA SER A 239 24.99 -17.90 18.48
C SER A 239 24.80 -16.59 19.25
N VAL A 240 25.26 -15.46 18.70
CA VAL A 240 25.32 -14.16 19.42
C VAL A 240 24.54 -13.04 18.74
N ALA A 241 24.21 -13.16 17.44
CA ALA A 241 23.45 -12.16 16.71
C ALA A 241 22.06 -11.94 17.35
N ASP A 242 21.53 -10.71 17.28
CA ASP A 242 20.17 -10.41 17.74
C ASP A 242 19.12 -11.06 16.83
N MET A 243 19.40 -11.19 15.53
CA MET A 243 18.53 -11.82 14.55
C MET A 243 19.33 -12.66 13.55
N ILE A 244 18.77 -13.81 13.17
CA ILE A 244 19.18 -14.61 12.01
C ILE A 244 18.05 -14.52 10.98
N LEU A 245 18.37 -14.10 9.75
CA LEU A 245 17.42 -13.94 8.66
C LEU A 245 17.77 -14.90 7.52
N TYR A 246 16.81 -15.77 7.19
CA TYR A 246 16.87 -16.72 6.09
C TYR A 246 16.08 -16.22 4.90
N LYS A 247 16.72 -16.04 3.75
CA LYS A 247 16.08 -15.66 2.48
C LYS A 247 15.94 -16.88 1.59
N ASP A 248 14.70 -17.24 1.25
CA ASP A 248 14.30 -18.31 0.31
C ASP A 248 14.68 -19.75 0.72
N ASN A 249 15.77 -19.93 1.46
CA ASN A 249 16.26 -21.24 1.89
C ASN A 249 16.63 -21.20 3.36
N TYR A 250 16.01 -22.07 4.15
CA TYR A 250 16.39 -22.28 5.54
C TYR A 250 17.63 -23.18 5.59
N ILE A 251 18.63 -22.76 6.36
CA ILE A 251 19.86 -23.53 6.56
C ILE A 251 20.02 -23.75 8.07
N PRO A 252 19.96 -25.00 8.55
CA PRO A 252 20.15 -25.30 9.96
C PRO A 252 21.48 -24.74 10.47
N THR A 253 21.45 -24.00 11.57
CA THR A 253 22.66 -23.45 12.21
C THR A 253 23.40 -24.48 13.04
N GLY A 254 22.80 -25.64 13.32
CA GLY A 254 23.29 -26.62 14.29
C GLY A 254 23.10 -26.17 15.76
N ILE A 255 22.54 -24.98 15.99
CA ILE A 255 22.30 -24.45 17.33
C ILE A 255 20.96 -24.98 17.82
N ARG A 256 20.98 -25.83 18.84
CA ARG A 256 19.78 -26.53 19.34
C ARG A 256 18.76 -25.59 19.98
N ARG A 257 19.23 -24.54 20.67
CA ARG A 257 18.44 -23.41 21.19
C ARG A 257 19.34 -22.18 21.30
N PRO A 258 18.86 -20.98 20.94
CA PRO A 258 19.61 -19.74 21.16
C PRO A 258 19.97 -19.59 22.65
N SER A 259 21.23 -19.29 22.95
CA SER A 259 21.65 -18.93 24.32
C SER A 259 20.94 -17.65 24.80
N ASN A 260 20.61 -16.77 23.86
CA ASN A 260 19.84 -15.55 24.07
C ASN A 260 18.35 -15.79 23.84
N ARG A 261 17.53 -15.73 24.89
CA ARG A 261 16.06 -15.88 24.82
C ARG A 261 15.36 -14.81 23.97
N LYS A 262 16.05 -13.72 23.63
CA LYS A 262 15.56 -12.62 22.78
C LYS A 262 16.01 -12.71 21.32
N GLN A 263 16.84 -13.70 20.95
CA GLN A 263 17.27 -13.86 19.57
C GLN A 263 16.07 -14.18 18.68
N VAL A 264 16.05 -13.57 17.49
CA VAL A 264 15.05 -13.79 16.46
C VAL A 264 15.60 -14.70 15.36
N SER A 265 14.78 -15.62 14.89
CA SER A 265 14.99 -16.41 13.69
C SER A 265 13.85 -16.13 12.72
N MET A 266 14.16 -15.43 11.63
CA MET A 266 13.19 -14.92 10.67
C MET A 266 13.31 -15.61 9.31
N MET A 267 12.19 -16.11 8.81
CA MET A 267 12.07 -16.64 7.44
C MET A 267 11.54 -15.57 6.50
N TYR A 268 12.20 -15.37 5.36
CA TYR A 268 11.74 -14.49 4.28
C TYR A 268 11.41 -15.28 3.02
N TYR A 269 10.18 -15.11 2.52
CA TYR A 269 9.71 -15.67 1.24
C TYR A 269 8.90 -14.62 0.48
N LEU A 270 9.29 -14.39 -0.78
CA LEU A 270 8.52 -13.55 -1.70
C LEU A 270 7.66 -14.37 -2.69
N GLU A 271 8.10 -15.59 -3.00
CA GLU A 271 7.34 -16.53 -3.83
C GLU A 271 6.27 -17.29 -3.04
N CYS A 272 5.29 -17.87 -3.74
CA CYS A 272 4.16 -18.56 -3.12
C CYS A 272 4.55 -19.90 -2.44
N PRO A 273 3.70 -20.46 -1.55
CA PRO A 273 3.94 -21.73 -0.87
C PRO A 273 4.31 -22.91 -1.78
N TYR A 274 3.76 -22.97 -2.99
CA TYR A 274 4.08 -24.03 -3.95
C TYR A 274 5.48 -23.91 -4.57
N HIS A 275 6.14 -22.77 -4.41
CA HIS A 275 7.44 -22.45 -5.01
C HIS A 275 8.52 -22.12 -3.97
N THR A 276 8.31 -22.50 -2.72
CA THR A 276 9.22 -22.24 -1.59
C THR A 276 9.60 -23.53 -0.86
N GLN A 277 10.78 -23.56 -0.26
CA GLN A 277 11.31 -24.71 0.48
C GLN A 277 10.48 -25.03 1.74
N ASN A 278 10.44 -26.30 2.15
CA ASN A 278 9.93 -26.68 3.48
C ASN A 278 11.01 -26.44 4.55
N VAL A 279 10.61 -25.87 5.68
CA VAL A 279 11.47 -25.80 6.87
C VAL A 279 11.27 -27.07 7.68
N LYS A 280 12.24 -28.00 7.67
CA LYS A 280 12.09 -29.33 8.29
C LYS A 280 12.51 -29.39 9.77
N VAL A 281 12.69 -28.24 10.40
CA VAL A 281 13.16 -28.15 11.79
C VAL A 281 12.06 -27.48 12.62
N PRO A 282 11.49 -28.16 13.63
CA PRO A 282 10.47 -27.58 14.48
C PRO A 282 11.07 -26.48 15.36
N ASP A 283 10.23 -25.50 15.74
CA ASP A 283 10.62 -24.36 16.58
C ASP A 283 11.85 -23.59 16.04
N ALA A 284 12.07 -23.64 14.72
CA ALA A 284 13.23 -23.02 14.09
C ALA A 284 13.00 -21.54 13.74
N ILE A 285 11.75 -21.13 13.61
CA ILE A 285 11.33 -19.79 13.17
C ILE A 285 10.39 -19.22 14.23
N ASN A 286 10.60 -17.96 14.62
CA ASN A 286 9.65 -17.20 15.44
C ASN A 286 9.12 -15.95 14.72
N TRP A 287 9.84 -15.43 13.71
CA TRP A 287 9.39 -14.31 12.89
C TRP A 287 9.26 -14.70 11.42
N THR A 288 8.33 -14.07 10.72
CA THR A 288 8.13 -14.28 9.28
C THR A 288 8.11 -12.95 8.55
N ALA A 289 8.67 -12.94 7.35
CA ALA A 289 8.66 -11.81 6.43
C ALA A 289 8.27 -12.26 5.03
N THR A 290 6.97 -12.25 4.74
CA THR A 290 6.43 -12.68 3.45
C THR A 290 5.42 -11.66 2.93
N TYR A 291 4.88 -11.87 1.73
CA TYR A 291 3.78 -11.05 1.21
C TYR A 291 2.50 -11.16 2.06
N ARG A 292 2.35 -12.19 2.92
CA ARG A 292 1.15 -12.34 3.74
C ARG A 292 1.01 -11.24 4.78
N ARG A 293 -0.20 -10.71 4.92
CA ARG A 293 -0.51 -9.64 5.89
C ARG A 293 -0.40 -10.11 7.34
N ASP A 294 -0.40 -11.41 7.60
CA ASP A 294 -0.21 -12.01 8.92
C ASP A 294 1.26 -12.41 9.22
N SER A 295 2.23 -12.04 8.36
CA SER A 295 3.66 -12.13 8.70
C SER A 295 4.10 -11.10 9.73
N THR A 296 5.09 -11.42 10.56
CA THR A 296 5.64 -10.46 11.55
C THR A 296 6.03 -9.13 10.91
N VAL A 297 6.76 -9.18 9.80
CA VAL A 297 7.07 -8.02 8.95
C VAL A 297 6.58 -8.31 7.55
N MET A 298 5.39 -7.82 7.18
CA MET A 298 4.88 -8.00 5.81
C MET A 298 5.85 -7.38 4.78
N ALA A 299 6.23 -8.17 3.79
CA ALA A 299 7.06 -7.80 2.66
C ALA A 299 6.23 -7.91 1.35
N PRO A 300 5.35 -6.93 1.08
CA PRO A 300 4.57 -6.93 -0.16
C PRO A 300 5.46 -6.59 -1.36
N TYR A 301 4.98 -6.92 -2.56
CA TYR A 301 5.58 -6.43 -3.81
C TYR A 301 5.46 -4.92 -3.91
N GLU A 302 4.28 -4.37 -3.61
CA GLU A 302 4.03 -2.92 -3.52
C GLU A 302 3.01 -2.64 -2.42
N LYS A 303 2.97 -1.41 -1.90
CA LYS A 303 1.96 -0.99 -0.92
C LYS A 303 1.32 0.33 -1.33
N TRP A 304 0.03 0.28 -1.67
CA TRP A 304 -0.77 1.50 -1.82
C TRP A 304 -1.05 2.14 -0.45
N GLN A 305 -0.96 3.47 -0.38
CA GLN A 305 -1.33 4.22 0.79
C GLN A 305 -2.04 5.52 0.39
N TYR A 306 -3.27 5.69 0.89
CA TYR A 306 -4.03 6.93 0.75
C TYR A 306 -3.37 8.09 1.51
N TYR A 307 -3.43 9.29 0.94
CA TYR A 307 -3.07 10.52 1.64
C TYR A 307 -4.09 10.86 2.73
N ASP A 308 -5.38 10.71 2.41
CA ASP A 308 -6.50 10.77 3.36
C ASP A 308 -7.41 9.56 3.11
N VAL A 309 -7.60 8.73 4.14
CA VAL A 309 -8.45 7.53 4.09
C VAL A 309 -9.92 7.85 3.79
N LYS A 310 -10.37 9.10 4.00
CA LYS A 310 -11.72 9.58 3.68
C LYS A 310 -11.88 9.96 2.21
N VAL A 311 -10.78 10.26 1.52
CA VAL A 311 -10.78 10.67 0.10
C VAL A 311 -10.15 9.57 -0.73
N GLN A 312 -10.99 8.64 -1.20
CA GLN A 312 -10.53 7.45 -1.93
C GLN A 312 -10.81 7.49 -3.43
N GLN A 313 -11.58 8.49 -3.88
CA GLN A 313 -11.89 8.74 -5.29
C GLN A 313 -11.94 10.25 -5.53
N LEU A 314 -11.50 10.67 -6.71
CA LEU A 314 -11.50 12.04 -7.22
C LEU A 314 -12.00 12.02 -8.66
N GLU A 315 -12.68 13.07 -9.08
CA GLU A 315 -12.96 13.28 -10.50
C GLU A 315 -11.66 13.46 -11.27
N GLN A 316 -11.60 12.86 -12.46
CA GLN A 316 -10.42 12.88 -13.31
C GLN A 316 -10.68 13.76 -14.52
N ASP A 317 -9.69 14.55 -14.93
CA ASP A 317 -9.70 15.37 -16.15
C ASP A 317 -9.21 14.61 -17.39
N HIS A 318 -8.78 13.36 -17.21
CA HIS A 318 -8.20 12.52 -18.23
C HIS A 318 -9.13 11.35 -18.61
N ASN A 319 -9.43 11.21 -19.91
CA ASN A 319 -10.09 10.02 -20.45
C ASN A 319 -9.05 8.92 -20.71
N TYR A 320 -8.99 7.92 -19.83
CA TYR A 320 -8.13 6.74 -19.91
C TYR A 320 -8.54 5.74 -21.00
N ALA A 321 -9.73 5.86 -21.60
CA ALA A 321 -10.16 5.03 -22.73
C ALA A 321 -9.76 5.63 -24.09
N LEU A 322 -9.44 6.92 -24.13
CA LEU A 322 -9.19 7.65 -25.37
C LEU A 322 -8.06 6.98 -26.19
N ASN A 323 -8.32 6.79 -27.49
CA ASN A 323 -7.43 6.16 -28.49
C ASN A 323 -7.06 4.69 -28.26
N LYS A 324 -7.57 4.03 -27.20
CA LYS A 324 -7.36 2.59 -26.99
C LYS A 324 -8.31 1.80 -27.88
N THR A 325 -7.75 1.08 -28.85
CA THR A 325 -8.52 0.28 -29.81
C THR A 325 -8.59 -1.19 -29.44
N LYS A 326 -7.54 -1.70 -28.77
CA LYS A 326 -7.43 -3.10 -28.37
C LYS A 326 -8.08 -3.37 -27.02
N LYS A 327 -8.57 -4.59 -26.85
CA LYS A 327 -9.34 -4.97 -25.66
C LYS A 327 -8.43 -5.46 -24.53
N VAL A 328 -7.99 -6.70 -24.58
CA VAL A 328 -7.28 -7.36 -23.47
C VAL A 328 -5.87 -7.76 -23.89
N ALA A 329 -4.87 -7.41 -23.07
CA ALA A 329 -3.51 -7.94 -23.19
C ALA A 329 -3.19 -8.90 -22.04
N TRP A 330 -2.31 -9.87 -22.30
CA TRP A 330 -1.71 -10.70 -21.26
C TRP A 330 -0.23 -11.00 -21.54
N PHE A 331 0.65 -10.66 -20.59
CA PHE A 331 2.07 -10.96 -20.67
C PHE A 331 2.40 -12.18 -19.80
N VAL A 332 2.75 -13.31 -20.43
CA VAL A 332 2.94 -14.58 -19.72
C VAL A 332 4.01 -15.45 -20.37
N SER A 333 4.84 -16.08 -19.53
CA SER A 333 5.85 -17.05 -19.97
C SER A 333 5.83 -18.38 -19.21
N ASN A 334 5.15 -18.47 -18.07
CA ASN A 334 4.93 -19.73 -17.38
C ASN A 334 3.55 -20.31 -17.75
N CYS A 335 3.55 -21.24 -18.70
CA CYS A 335 2.33 -21.87 -19.23
C CYS A 335 1.85 -23.06 -18.38
N GLY A 336 2.72 -23.60 -17.51
CA GLY A 336 2.45 -24.76 -16.66
C GLY A 336 1.92 -24.42 -15.27
N ALA A 337 1.39 -23.20 -15.07
CA ALA A 337 0.78 -22.80 -13.82
C ALA A 337 -0.45 -23.68 -13.51
N ARG A 338 -0.57 -24.15 -12.26
CA ARG A 338 -1.57 -25.15 -11.85
C ARG A 338 -2.88 -24.52 -11.33
N ASN A 339 -3.10 -23.24 -11.56
CA ASN A 339 -4.27 -22.51 -11.08
C ASN A 339 -5.32 -22.24 -12.18
N GLY A 340 -5.18 -22.86 -13.36
CA GLY A 340 -6.18 -22.74 -14.44
C GLY A 340 -6.12 -21.43 -15.25
N ARG A 341 -5.16 -20.54 -14.97
CA ARG A 341 -5.11 -19.20 -15.58
C ARG A 341 -5.01 -19.19 -17.10
N LEU A 342 -4.30 -20.18 -17.68
CA LEU A 342 -4.13 -20.29 -19.13
C LEU A 342 -5.43 -20.76 -19.79
N GLN A 343 -6.10 -21.74 -19.18
CA GLN A 343 -7.40 -22.22 -19.61
C GLN A 343 -8.45 -21.11 -19.52
N TYR A 344 -8.44 -20.34 -18.43
CA TYR A 344 -9.33 -19.19 -18.27
C TYR A 344 -9.11 -18.13 -19.35
N ALA A 345 -7.85 -17.75 -19.63
CA ALA A 345 -7.52 -16.78 -20.66
C ALA A 345 -7.96 -17.24 -22.06
N HIS A 346 -7.77 -18.53 -22.39
CA HIS A 346 -8.24 -19.08 -23.66
C HIS A 346 -9.76 -19.17 -23.77
N GLU A 347 -10.48 -19.47 -22.69
CA GLU A 347 -11.94 -19.39 -22.71
C GLU A 347 -12.44 -17.95 -22.87
N LEU A 348 -11.82 -16.99 -22.17
CA LEU A 348 -12.12 -15.58 -22.34
C LEU A 348 -11.90 -15.12 -23.80
N GLN A 349 -10.81 -15.58 -24.42
CA GLN A 349 -10.45 -15.26 -25.81
C GLN A 349 -11.50 -15.67 -26.85
N LYS A 350 -12.43 -16.59 -26.52
CA LYS A 350 -13.56 -16.94 -27.40
C LYS A 350 -14.67 -15.89 -27.42
N HIS A 351 -14.67 -14.97 -26.46
CA HIS A 351 -15.76 -14.01 -26.24
C HIS A 351 -15.31 -12.55 -26.35
N ILE A 352 -14.02 -12.28 -26.22
CA ILE A 352 -13.40 -10.95 -26.41
C ILE A 352 -11.96 -11.12 -26.94
N GLU A 353 -11.45 -10.14 -27.67
CA GLU A 353 -10.07 -10.15 -28.16
C GLU A 353 -9.08 -10.13 -26.98
N VAL A 354 -8.26 -11.18 -26.90
CA VAL A 354 -7.18 -11.32 -25.92
C VAL A 354 -5.86 -11.56 -26.65
N ASP A 355 -4.96 -10.58 -26.59
CA ASP A 355 -3.62 -10.68 -27.14
C ASP A 355 -2.65 -11.23 -26.08
N ILE A 356 -2.17 -12.45 -26.30
CA ILE A 356 -1.27 -13.16 -25.37
C ILE A 356 0.17 -13.01 -25.86
N TYR A 357 0.97 -12.29 -25.07
CA TYR A 357 2.39 -12.02 -25.30
C TYR A 357 3.27 -12.97 -24.50
N GLY A 358 4.36 -13.43 -25.12
CA GLY A 358 5.43 -14.16 -24.45
C GLY A 358 5.51 -15.62 -24.87
N GLY A 359 5.85 -16.49 -23.92
CA GLY A 359 6.09 -17.92 -24.18
C GLY A 359 4.81 -18.72 -24.40
N CYS A 360 3.66 -18.22 -23.93
CA CYS A 360 2.38 -18.93 -23.99
C CYS A 360 1.43 -18.37 -25.05
N GLY A 361 1.91 -17.51 -25.94
CA GLY A 361 1.08 -16.87 -26.94
C GLY A 361 1.82 -16.54 -28.24
N ASN A 362 1.04 -16.05 -29.20
CA ASN A 362 1.51 -15.77 -30.56
C ASN A 362 2.22 -14.42 -30.66
N PHE A 363 1.92 -13.49 -29.76
CA PHE A 363 2.57 -12.19 -29.72
C PHE A 363 3.91 -12.26 -28.99
N LYS A 364 4.87 -11.46 -29.45
CA LYS A 364 6.22 -11.43 -28.87
C LYS A 364 6.47 -10.11 -28.19
N CYS A 365 7.00 -10.22 -26.98
CA CYS A 365 7.62 -9.13 -26.26
C CYS A 365 9.03 -9.59 -25.83
N PRO A 366 10.09 -9.17 -26.54
CA PRO A 366 11.45 -9.48 -26.14
C PRO A 366 11.77 -8.88 -24.77
N ARG A 367 12.41 -9.65 -23.89
CA ARG A 367 12.81 -9.15 -22.55
C ARG A 367 13.78 -7.97 -22.61
N SER A 368 14.57 -7.87 -23.68
CA SER A 368 15.49 -6.76 -23.94
C SER A 368 14.78 -5.41 -24.15
N THR A 369 13.50 -5.44 -24.49
CA THR A 369 12.67 -4.24 -24.71
C THR A 369 11.40 -4.29 -23.87
N ALA A 370 11.44 -4.94 -22.70
CA ALA A 370 10.26 -5.19 -21.87
C ALA A 370 9.50 -3.90 -21.55
N ASP A 371 10.20 -2.81 -21.19
CA ASP A 371 9.57 -1.52 -20.87
C ASP A 371 8.73 -1.01 -22.04
N LYS A 372 9.31 -1.00 -23.25
CA LYS A 372 8.60 -0.61 -24.49
C LYS A 372 7.41 -1.52 -24.79
N CYS A 373 7.47 -2.80 -24.42
CA CYS A 373 6.32 -3.68 -24.60
C CYS A 373 5.20 -3.33 -23.63
N PHE A 374 5.52 -2.97 -22.39
CA PHE A 374 4.47 -2.65 -21.44
C PHE A 374 3.85 -1.28 -21.70
N ASP A 375 4.55 -0.38 -22.41
CA ASP A 375 3.99 0.92 -22.85
C ASP A 375 2.78 0.78 -23.79
N ILE A 376 2.61 -0.37 -24.47
CA ILE A 376 1.41 -0.64 -25.26
C ILE A 376 0.16 -0.74 -24.37
N LEU A 377 0.32 -1.12 -23.09
CA LEU A 377 -0.79 -1.13 -22.13
C LEU A 377 -1.29 0.28 -21.87
N ASP A 378 -0.43 1.29 -21.95
CA ASP A 378 -0.80 2.67 -21.72
C ASP A 378 -1.57 3.27 -22.90
N ASN A 379 -1.28 2.83 -24.12
CA ASN A 379 -1.76 3.48 -25.34
C ASN A 379 -2.81 2.67 -26.11
N ASP A 380 -2.68 1.35 -26.15
CA ASP A 380 -3.42 0.53 -27.11
C ASP A 380 -4.54 -0.28 -26.45
N TYR A 381 -4.33 -0.77 -25.22
CA TYR A 381 -5.23 -1.72 -24.54
C TYR A 381 -6.07 -1.08 -23.44
N LYS A 382 -7.35 -1.43 -23.36
CA LYS A 382 -8.22 -1.09 -22.23
C LYS A 382 -8.00 -1.98 -20.99
N PHE A 383 -7.75 -3.28 -21.19
CA PHE A 383 -7.66 -4.24 -20.10
C PHE A 383 -6.36 -5.03 -20.11
N TYR A 384 -5.93 -5.46 -18.91
CA TYR A 384 -4.74 -6.29 -18.74
C TYR A 384 -5.02 -7.46 -17.78
N LEU A 385 -4.69 -8.68 -18.20
CA LEU A 385 -4.78 -9.87 -17.33
C LEU A 385 -3.59 -9.91 -16.36
N ALA A 386 -3.81 -9.45 -15.13
CA ALA A 386 -2.84 -9.52 -14.03
C ALA A 386 -2.96 -10.86 -13.27
N PHE A 387 -2.86 -11.97 -14.00
CA PHE A 387 -3.08 -13.31 -13.45
C PHE A 387 -1.84 -13.89 -12.76
N GLU A 388 -1.98 -14.22 -11.49
CA GLU A 388 -0.94 -14.88 -10.71
C GLU A 388 -0.70 -16.31 -11.13
N ASN A 389 0.45 -16.86 -10.76
CA ASN A 389 0.83 -18.24 -11.10
C ASN A 389 0.20 -19.28 -10.16
N SER A 390 -0.38 -18.84 -9.05
CA SER A 390 -0.92 -19.68 -7.98
C SER A 390 -2.06 -18.94 -7.28
N ASN A 391 -3.07 -19.68 -6.84
CA ASN A 391 -4.14 -19.11 -6.04
C ASN A 391 -3.82 -19.26 -4.55
N CYS A 392 -3.28 -18.21 -3.94
CA CYS A 392 -2.84 -18.22 -2.55
C CYS A 392 -3.27 -16.95 -1.82
N LYS A 393 -3.66 -17.09 -0.54
CA LYS A 393 -4.01 -15.98 0.35
C LYS A 393 -2.95 -14.88 0.30
N ASP A 394 -3.37 -13.63 0.10
CA ASP A 394 -2.51 -12.42 0.02
C ASP A 394 -1.47 -12.41 -1.12
N TYR A 395 -1.40 -13.42 -2.00
CA TYR A 395 -0.38 -13.49 -3.06
C TYR A 395 -0.75 -12.59 -4.24
N ILE A 396 -0.32 -11.33 -4.16
CA ILE A 396 -0.53 -10.30 -5.18
C ILE A 396 0.84 -9.67 -5.51
N THR A 397 1.20 -9.68 -6.79
CA THR A 397 2.58 -9.43 -7.23
C THR A 397 2.73 -8.21 -8.13
N GLU A 398 3.92 -8.05 -8.73
CA GLU A 398 4.22 -7.01 -9.72
C GLU A 398 3.24 -7.00 -10.90
N LYS A 399 2.60 -8.14 -11.22
CA LYS A 399 1.59 -8.21 -12.29
C LYS A 399 0.44 -7.26 -12.02
N PHE A 400 -0.02 -7.18 -10.78
CA PHE A 400 -1.09 -6.29 -10.41
C PHE A 400 -0.59 -4.86 -10.18
N PHE A 401 0.41 -4.71 -9.33
CA PHE A 401 0.81 -3.38 -8.87
C PHE A 401 1.63 -2.61 -9.92
N VAL A 402 2.69 -3.24 -10.45
CA VAL A 402 3.67 -2.57 -11.32
C VAL A 402 3.23 -2.61 -12.78
N ASN A 403 2.77 -3.76 -13.27
CA ASN A 403 2.42 -3.94 -14.67
C ASN A 403 1.02 -3.39 -14.99
N ALA A 404 0.17 -3.12 -13.98
CA ALA A 404 -1.20 -2.64 -14.19
C ALA A 404 -1.50 -1.31 -13.48
N LEU A 405 -1.49 -1.25 -12.14
CA LEU A 405 -1.93 -0.05 -11.42
C LEU A 405 -1.03 1.17 -11.65
N ASN A 406 0.28 0.95 -11.83
CA ASN A 406 1.22 2.01 -12.25
C ASN A 406 1.05 2.48 -13.70
N ARG A 407 0.10 1.90 -14.44
CA ARG A 407 -0.19 2.18 -15.85
C ARG A 407 -1.59 2.77 -16.05
N LYS A 408 -1.92 3.04 -17.30
CA LYS A 408 -3.21 3.56 -17.80
C LYS A 408 -4.08 2.42 -18.37
N VAL A 409 -4.15 1.30 -17.66
CA VAL A 409 -4.90 0.10 -18.07
C VAL A 409 -5.71 -0.43 -16.89
N LEU A 410 -6.88 -1.03 -17.14
CA LEU A 410 -7.70 -1.63 -16.09
C LEU A 410 -7.30 -3.10 -15.87
N PRO A 411 -6.73 -3.47 -14.69
CA PRO A 411 -6.40 -4.85 -14.39
C PRO A 411 -7.62 -5.74 -14.19
N ILE A 412 -7.55 -6.94 -14.77
CA ILE A 412 -8.40 -8.09 -14.48
C ILE A 412 -7.55 -9.10 -13.71
N VAL A 413 -7.95 -9.46 -12.50
CA VAL A 413 -7.11 -10.19 -11.55
C VAL A 413 -7.60 -11.61 -11.28
N MET A 414 -6.64 -12.50 -11.03
CA MET A 414 -6.83 -13.88 -10.58
C MET A 414 -5.61 -14.27 -9.74
N GLY A 415 -5.80 -14.89 -8.59
CA GLY A 415 -4.70 -15.33 -7.74
C GLY A 415 -5.09 -15.37 -6.27
N ALA A 416 -4.91 -14.24 -5.58
CA ALA A 416 -5.41 -14.09 -4.22
C ALA A 416 -6.94 -14.09 -4.14
N ARG A 417 -7.48 -14.07 -2.92
CA ARG A 417 -8.92 -14.01 -2.71
C ARG A 417 -9.46 -12.62 -3.02
N PRO A 418 -10.76 -12.46 -3.35
CA PRO A 418 -11.34 -11.14 -3.54
C PRO A 418 -11.10 -10.18 -2.36
N GLU A 419 -11.20 -10.65 -1.11
CA GLU A 419 -10.91 -9.84 0.08
C GLU A 419 -9.45 -9.43 0.24
N ASP A 420 -8.52 -10.18 -0.35
CA ASP A 420 -7.09 -9.84 -0.30
C ASP A 420 -6.74 -8.76 -1.32
N TYR A 421 -7.43 -8.72 -2.47
CA TYR A 421 -7.29 -7.61 -3.41
C TYR A 421 -7.96 -6.34 -2.88
N GLU A 422 -9.16 -6.42 -2.30
CA GLU A 422 -9.90 -5.24 -1.83
C GLU A 422 -9.11 -4.40 -0.81
N VAL A 423 -8.47 -5.06 0.14
CA VAL A 423 -7.67 -4.40 1.18
C VAL A 423 -6.29 -3.92 0.70
N SER A 424 -5.79 -4.46 -0.42
CA SER A 424 -4.44 -4.17 -0.94
C SER A 424 -4.47 -3.16 -2.08
N ALA A 425 -5.60 -3.04 -2.77
CA ALA A 425 -5.78 -2.20 -3.94
C ALA A 425 -6.42 -0.85 -3.58
N PRO A 426 -6.18 0.20 -4.38
CA PRO A 426 -7.04 1.36 -4.37
C PRO A 426 -8.50 0.96 -4.68
N ARG A 427 -9.46 1.61 -4.02
CA ARG A 427 -10.90 1.41 -4.22
C ARG A 427 -11.28 1.49 -5.70
N ARG A 428 -12.03 0.47 -6.16
CA ARG A 428 -12.56 0.36 -7.53
C ARG A 428 -11.47 0.55 -8.60
N SER A 429 -10.34 -0.15 -8.47
CA SER A 429 -9.20 -0.04 -9.39
C SER A 429 -8.97 -1.27 -10.27
N TYR A 430 -9.80 -2.30 -10.15
CA TYR A 430 -9.60 -3.61 -10.78
C TYR A 430 -10.92 -4.36 -10.94
N ILE A 431 -10.88 -5.45 -11.71
CA ILE A 431 -11.98 -6.41 -11.90
C ILE A 431 -11.49 -7.79 -11.44
N HIS A 432 -12.25 -8.50 -10.60
CA HIS A 432 -11.86 -9.84 -10.15
C HIS A 432 -12.62 -10.93 -10.92
N VAL A 433 -11.92 -11.94 -11.45
CA VAL A 433 -12.59 -13.04 -12.19
C VAL A 433 -13.64 -13.78 -11.34
N ASP A 434 -13.34 -13.93 -10.04
CA ASP A 434 -14.21 -14.20 -8.87
C ASP A 434 -15.65 -13.66 -8.96
N GLU A 435 -15.86 -12.48 -9.55
CA GLU A 435 -17.14 -11.76 -9.57
C GLU A 435 -18.12 -12.23 -10.66
N PHE A 436 -17.67 -13.03 -11.64
CA PHE A 436 -18.46 -13.42 -12.82
C PHE A 436 -18.63 -14.93 -12.94
N ALA A 437 -19.85 -15.46 -12.98
CA ALA A 437 -20.16 -16.88 -13.12
C ALA A 437 -19.31 -17.60 -14.19
N SER A 438 -18.90 -16.93 -15.27
CA SER A 438 -18.02 -17.49 -16.30
C SER A 438 -17.11 -16.45 -17.00
N PRO A 439 -16.05 -16.90 -17.72
CA PRO A 439 -15.30 -16.02 -18.63
C PRO A 439 -16.17 -15.32 -19.68
N LYS A 440 -17.28 -15.94 -20.10
CA LYS A 440 -18.25 -15.34 -21.04
C LYS A 440 -18.94 -14.12 -20.42
N GLU A 441 -19.43 -14.25 -19.19
CA GLU A 441 -20.09 -13.15 -18.48
C GLU A 441 -19.10 -12.01 -18.19
N LEU A 442 -17.84 -12.35 -17.83
CA LEU A 442 -16.77 -11.36 -17.76
C LEU A 442 -16.60 -10.64 -19.10
N ALA A 443 -16.51 -11.35 -20.22
CA ALA A 443 -16.39 -10.71 -21.55
C ALA A 443 -17.57 -9.79 -21.89
N GLU A 444 -18.80 -10.19 -21.55
CA GLU A 444 -20.00 -9.36 -21.72
C GLU A 444 -19.87 -8.04 -20.95
N TYR A 445 -19.37 -8.09 -19.71
CA TYR A 445 -19.10 -6.89 -18.93
C TYR A 445 -17.97 -6.04 -19.49
N LEU A 446 -16.89 -6.65 -19.98
CA LEU A 446 -15.79 -5.92 -20.64
C LEU A 446 -16.26 -5.21 -21.92
N HIS A 447 -17.21 -5.77 -22.68
CA HIS A 447 -17.83 -5.11 -23.83
C HIS A 447 -18.71 -3.91 -23.44
N ILE A 448 -19.34 -3.95 -22.25
CA ILE A 448 -20.06 -2.79 -21.71
C ILE A 448 -19.06 -1.68 -21.40
N LEU A 449 -18.00 -1.98 -20.65
CA LEU A 449 -16.93 -1.02 -20.33
C LEU A 449 -16.23 -0.48 -21.59
N ASP A 450 -16.10 -1.30 -22.63
CA ASP A 450 -15.49 -0.86 -23.88
C ASP A 450 -16.32 0.22 -24.60
N LYS A 451 -17.66 0.15 -24.49
CA LYS A 451 -18.61 1.05 -25.15
C LYS A 451 -18.98 2.27 -24.31
N ASP A 452 -18.72 2.22 -23.02
CA ASP A 452 -19.03 3.28 -22.06
C ASP A 452 -17.74 3.82 -21.43
N ASP A 453 -17.21 4.89 -22.03
CA ASP A 453 -16.01 5.56 -21.54
C ASP A 453 -16.21 6.13 -20.13
N GLU A 454 -17.39 6.61 -19.76
CA GLU A 454 -17.64 7.15 -18.42
C GLU A 454 -17.51 6.05 -17.37
N LEU A 455 -18.15 4.91 -17.62
CA LEU A 455 -18.08 3.74 -16.74
C LEU A 455 -16.65 3.19 -16.66
N TYR A 456 -15.93 3.09 -17.78
CA TYR A 456 -14.53 2.68 -17.78
C TYR A 456 -13.64 3.64 -16.96
N ASN A 457 -13.79 4.95 -17.16
CA ASN A 457 -13.02 5.96 -16.43
C ASN A 457 -13.33 6.00 -14.93
N SER A 458 -14.51 5.53 -14.51
CA SER A 458 -14.85 5.41 -13.09
C SER A 458 -13.85 4.53 -12.30
N TYR A 459 -13.18 3.57 -12.97
CA TYR A 459 -12.14 2.72 -12.39
C TYR A 459 -10.79 3.42 -12.15
N PHE A 460 -10.65 4.65 -12.64
CA PHE A 460 -9.41 5.44 -12.51
C PHE A 460 -9.55 6.58 -11.50
N LYS A 461 -10.74 6.77 -10.91
CA LYS A 461 -10.99 7.83 -9.91
C LYS A 461 -10.11 7.74 -8.67
N TRP A 462 -9.49 6.60 -8.38
CA TRP A 462 -8.55 6.48 -7.27
C TRP A 462 -7.22 7.20 -7.54
N LYS A 463 -6.86 7.51 -8.79
CA LYS A 463 -5.60 8.17 -9.10
C LYS A 463 -5.58 9.58 -8.47
N GLY A 464 -4.44 9.92 -7.87
CA GLY A 464 -4.26 11.16 -7.11
C GLY A 464 -4.65 11.10 -5.63
N THR A 465 -5.30 10.03 -5.17
CA THR A 465 -5.76 9.90 -3.76
C THR A 465 -4.70 9.34 -2.80
N GLY A 466 -3.59 8.85 -3.35
CA GLY A 466 -2.50 8.23 -2.60
C GLY A 466 -1.30 7.97 -3.51
N GLU A 467 -0.38 7.16 -3.02
CA GLU A 467 0.74 6.64 -3.82
C GLU A 467 1.18 5.25 -3.33
N PHE A 468 1.94 4.55 -4.18
CA PHE A 468 2.70 3.39 -3.77
C PHE A 468 3.90 3.83 -2.95
N ILE A 469 3.96 3.39 -1.69
CA ILE A 469 5.04 3.77 -0.77
C ILE A 469 6.14 2.72 -0.74
N ASN A 470 7.37 3.16 -0.55
CA ASN A 470 8.44 2.26 -0.14
C ASN A 470 8.12 1.78 1.29
N THR A 471 8.08 0.46 1.51
CA THR A 471 7.78 -0.09 2.84
C THR A 471 8.98 -0.07 3.78
N TYR A 472 10.16 0.38 3.33
CA TYR A 472 11.41 0.47 4.07
C TYR A 472 11.67 -0.76 4.94
N PHE A 473 11.69 -1.94 4.30
CA PHE A 473 11.81 -3.25 4.96
C PHE A 473 12.83 -3.27 6.09
N TRP A 474 14.06 -2.81 5.83
CA TRP A 474 15.13 -2.78 6.84
C TRP A 474 14.82 -1.85 8.01
N CYS A 475 14.25 -0.67 7.78
CA CYS A 475 13.85 0.24 8.87
C CYS A 475 12.81 -0.43 9.78
N ARG A 476 11.81 -1.11 9.20
CA ARG A 476 10.79 -1.84 9.96
C ARG A 476 11.36 -3.02 10.73
N VAL A 477 12.28 -3.78 10.13
CA VAL A 477 12.98 -4.87 10.82
C VAL A 477 13.74 -4.33 12.02
N CYS A 478 14.52 -3.24 11.84
CA CYS A 478 15.30 -2.66 12.93
C CYS A 478 14.39 -2.08 14.02
N SER A 479 13.37 -1.29 13.68
CA SER A 479 12.43 -0.72 14.66
C SER A 479 11.72 -1.81 15.46
N THR A 480 11.27 -2.87 14.80
CA THR A 480 10.58 -4.00 15.45
C THR A 480 11.55 -4.80 16.33
N LEU A 481 12.81 -4.98 15.93
CA LEU A 481 13.85 -5.69 16.70
C LEU A 481 14.27 -4.92 17.96
N HIS A 482 14.03 -3.60 18.02
CA HIS A 482 14.18 -2.79 19.22
C HIS A 482 12.93 -2.79 20.13
N ASN A 483 11.90 -3.58 19.82
CA ASN A 483 10.78 -3.81 20.74
C ASN A 483 11.10 -4.91 21.76
N GLU A 484 11.88 -4.55 22.78
CA GLU A 484 12.36 -5.46 23.83
C GLU A 484 11.23 -6.18 24.60
N ASP A 485 10.08 -5.53 24.77
CA ASP A 485 8.94 -6.12 25.48
C ASP A 485 8.32 -7.29 24.71
N GLN A 486 8.32 -7.22 23.37
CA GLN A 486 7.82 -8.30 22.52
C GLN A 486 8.85 -9.42 22.39
N LEU A 487 10.15 -9.11 22.33
CA LEU A 487 11.20 -10.13 22.33
C LEU A 487 11.20 -11.00 23.61
N ARG A 488 10.78 -10.44 24.75
CA ARG A 488 10.60 -11.21 26.00
C ARG A 488 9.44 -12.21 25.96
N LYS A 489 8.50 -12.06 25.02
CA LYS A 489 7.31 -12.91 24.85
C LYS A 489 7.39 -13.71 23.54
N SER A 490 8.59 -14.10 23.14
CA SER A 490 8.82 -14.84 21.89
C SER A 490 7.94 -16.09 21.81
N SER A 491 7.20 -16.23 20.72
CA SER A 491 6.43 -17.42 20.35
C SER A 491 7.07 -18.02 19.10
N TRP A 492 7.40 -19.31 19.16
CA TRP A 492 7.99 -20.04 18.05
C TRP A 492 6.90 -20.82 17.30
N TYR A 493 7.07 -20.99 15.99
CA TYR A 493 6.20 -21.87 15.22
C TYR A 493 6.65 -23.31 15.46
N THR A 494 5.77 -24.14 16.04
CA THR A 494 6.03 -25.59 16.20
C THR A 494 6.34 -26.22 14.86
N ASP A 495 5.50 -25.94 13.85
CA ASP A 495 5.82 -26.12 12.44
C ASP A 495 5.40 -24.87 11.66
N VAL A 496 6.37 -24.16 11.08
CA VAL A 496 6.08 -22.96 10.27
C VAL A 496 5.38 -23.32 8.95
N ASN A 497 5.50 -24.58 8.49
CA ASN A 497 4.81 -25.04 7.30
C ASN A 497 3.29 -25.13 7.51
N ASP A 498 2.81 -25.45 8.71
CA ASP A 498 1.37 -25.44 9.00
C ASP A 498 0.78 -24.05 8.78
N TRP A 499 1.50 -23.01 9.21
CA TRP A 499 1.13 -21.63 8.92
C TRP A 499 1.28 -21.31 7.43
N TRP A 500 2.43 -21.61 6.82
CA TRP A 500 2.79 -21.12 5.47
C TRP A 500 2.09 -21.85 4.32
N ARG A 501 1.87 -23.16 4.45
CA ARG A 501 1.36 -24.04 3.39
C ARG A 501 0.21 -24.95 3.86
N GLY A 502 -0.37 -24.66 5.02
CA GLY A 502 -1.49 -25.41 5.58
C GLY A 502 -2.81 -25.24 4.82
N ALA A 503 -3.84 -25.91 5.32
CA ALA A 503 -5.17 -25.90 4.72
C ALA A 503 -5.73 -24.47 4.59
N GLY A 504 -6.34 -24.19 3.44
CA GLY A 504 -6.93 -22.88 3.14
C GLY A 504 -5.92 -21.79 2.77
N VAL A 505 -4.61 -22.03 2.80
CA VAL A 505 -3.63 -21.01 2.36
C VAL A 505 -3.60 -20.87 0.85
N CYS A 506 -3.57 -21.99 0.14
CA CYS A 506 -3.62 -22.01 -1.32
C CYS A 506 -4.67 -23.02 -1.82
N THR A 507 -5.16 -22.82 -3.02
CA THR A 507 -6.09 -23.71 -3.72
C THR A 507 -5.63 -23.92 -5.16
N SER A 508 -6.00 -25.06 -5.77
CA SER A 508 -5.81 -25.31 -7.20
C SER A 508 -7.02 -24.89 -8.04
N GLY A 509 -8.16 -24.58 -7.39
CA GLY A 509 -9.39 -24.14 -8.04
C GLY A 509 -9.69 -22.67 -7.80
N SER A 510 -10.95 -22.28 -8.01
CA SER A 510 -11.46 -20.94 -7.65
C SER A 510 -11.73 -20.81 -6.15
N TRP A 511 -11.65 -19.58 -5.64
CA TRP A 511 -12.02 -19.26 -4.26
C TRP A 511 -13.53 -19.29 -4.01
N ARG A 512 -14.37 -19.35 -5.06
CA ARG A 512 -15.85 -19.43 -4.92
C ARG A 512 -16.32 -20.59 -4.04
N ASN A 513 -15.65 -21.74 -4.12
CA ASN A 513 -16.01 -22.93 -3.34
C ASN A 513 -15.46 -22.89 -1.90
N PHE A 514 -14.60 -21.93 -1.59
CA PHE A 514 -13.91 -21.77 -0.30
C PHE A 514 -14.55 -20.65 0.52
N LYS A 515 -15.87 -20.71 0.79
CA LYS A 515 -16.59 -19.68 1.58
C LYS A 515 -16.08 -18.26 1.26
N ALA A 516 -16.02 -17.89 -0.03
CA ALA A 516 -15.87 -16.49 -0.40
C ALA A 516 -17.06 -15.73 0.24
N ARG A 517 -16.76 -14.58 0.85
CA ARG A 517 -17.64 -13.74 1.68
C ARG A 517 -19.15 -13.83 1.40
N MET A 518 -19.95 -13.91 2.47
CA MET A 518 -21.40 -13.67 2.45
C MET A 518 -21.74 -12.18 2.36
N ASP A 519 -20.75 -11.32 2.11
CA ASP A 519 -20.81 -9.90 2.45
C ASP A 519 -20.71 -8.97 1.21
N VAL A 520 -20.70 -9.52 -0.01
CA VAL A 520 -20.62 -8.72 -1.26
C VAL A 520 -21.70 -9.10 -2.29
N ILE A 521 -22.55 -10.07 -1.98
CA ILE A 521 -23.86 -10.20 -2.64
C ILE A 521 -24.85 -10.54 -1.52
N SER A 522 -25.34 -9.51 -0.84
CA SER A 522 -26.73 -9.57 -0.42
C SER A 522 -27.53 -9.16 -1.64
N ASP A 523 -28.49 -9.98 -2.03
CA ASP A 523 -29.62 -9.54 -2.86
C ASP A 523 -30.47 -8.55 -2.02
N GLU A 524 -29.91 -7.38 -1.70
CA GLU A 524 -30.59 -6.23 -1.08
C GLU A 524 -30.56 -5.01 -1.99
#